data_AF-A0A4Q3JYH7-F1
#
_entry.id   AF-A0A4Q3JYH7-F1
#
_cell.length_a   1.000
_cell.length_b   1.000
_cell.length_c   1.000
_cell.angle_alpha   90.00
_cell.angle_beta   90.00
_cell.angle_gamma   90.00
#
_symmetry.space_group_name_H-M   'P 1'
#
loop_
_entity.id
_entity.type
_entity.pdbx_description
1 polymer ?
#
loop_
_entity_poly.entity_id
_entity_poly.type
_entity_poly.pdbx_seq_one_letter_code
_entity_poly.pdbx_strand_id
1 'polypeptide(L)'
;MTRSHATMPVAAMIDAVLRHRADVRTLLWAFVLMPAAALLPYAMPSLAWWLLPVGLYFGFCAGVLSHNQNHTPTFRNRSANTVYAAWLSFFYGYPTFGWIPTHNVNHHKFVNAPGDDTITWRYSRRNNWTNAWTYFFISTYWQSGPIQRFISDARARKRDMFRRIVGQYAVVIGGHVAMLALGIHLHGVK
;
A
#
# COMPACT_ATOMS: atom_id res chain seq x y z
N MET A 1 -43.17 6.42 24.46
CA MET A 1 -42.00 5.52 24.58
C MET A 1 -40.86 6.07 23.72
N THR A 2 -40.03 6.94 24.28
CA THR A 2 -38.85 7.51 23.63
C THR A 2 -37.70 6.51 23.76
N ARG A 3 -37.22 5.95 22.63
CA ARG A 3 -35.98 5.17 22.61
C ARG A 3 -34.84 6.10 23.00
N SER A 4 -34.29 5.90 24.20
CA SER A 4 -33.01 6.46 24.59
C SER A 4 -31.95 5.98 23.59
N HIS A 5 -31.42 6.89 22.78
CA HIS A 5 -30.23 6.65 21.98
C HIS A 5 -29.04 6.61 22.94
N ALA A 6 -28.85 5.47 23.61
CA ALA A 6 -27.63 5.23 24.37
C ALA A 6 -26.45 5.32 23.39
N THR A 7 -25.66 6.39 23.52
CA THR A 7 -24.42 6.57 22.76
C THR A 7 -23.50 5.41 23.12
N MET A 8 -23.16 4.58 22.12
CA MET A 8 -22.19 3.51 22.35
C MET A 8 -20.87 4.11 22.80
N PRO A 9 -20.21 3.57 23.84
CA PRO A 9 -18.89 4.03 24.22
C PRO A 9 -17.93 3.87 23.03
N VAL A 10 -16.98 4.80 22.88
CA VAL A 10 -16.02 4.84 21.76
C VAL A 10 -15.33 3.48 21.56
N ALA A 11 -15.04 2.79 22.67
CA ALA A 11 -14.49 1.44 22.67
C ALA A 11 -15.40 0.44 21.93
N ALA A 12 -16.72 0.46 22.13
CA ALA A 12 -17.66 -0.42 21.45
C ALA A 12 -17.83 -0.06 19.96
N MET A 13 -17.74 1.23 19.61
CA MET A 13 -17.74 1.66 18.21
C MET A 13 -16.49 1.17 17.46
N ILE A 14 -15.30 1.26 18.08
CA ILE A 14 -14.06 0.72 17.53
C ILE A 14 -14.20 -0.79 17.29
N ASP A 15 -14.73 -1.52 18.26
CA ASP A 15 -14.95 -2.97 18.15
C ASP A 15 -16.05 -3.35 17.17
N ALA A 16 -16.95 -2.45 16.79
CA ALA A 16 -17.90 -2.71 15.72
C ALA A 16 -17.22 -2.60 14.34
N VAL A 17 -16.25 -1.69 14.19
CA VAL A 17 -15.65 -1.32 12.90
C VAL A 17 -14.35 -2.07 12.59
N LEU A 18 -13.40 -2.12 13.53
CA LEU A 18 -12.06 -2.68 13.35
C LEU A 18 -11.96 -4.11 13.84
N ARG A 19 -11.35 -5.00 13.05
CA ARG A 19 -11.15 -6.41 13.47
C ARG A 19 -10.32 -6.50 14.75
N HIS A 20 -9.28 -5.68 14.84
CA HIS A 20 -8.42 -5.61 16.01
C HIS A 20 -8.31 -4.16 16.49
N ARG A 21 -8.45 -3.93 17.81
CA ARG A 21 -8.24 -2.60 18.42
C ARG A 21 -6.84 -2.05 18.16
N ALA A 22 -5.85 -2.93 18.02
CA ALA A 22 -4.47 -2.55 17.68
C ALA A 22 -4.37 -1.79 16.34
N ASP A 23 -5.34 -1.97 15.42
CA ASP A 23 -5.36 -1.26 14.15
C ASP A 23 -5.63 0.25 14.31
N VAL A 24 -6.05 0.75 15.48
CA VAL A 24 -6.14 2.20 15.72
C VAL A 24 -4.78 2.88 15.49
N ARG A 25 -3.68 2.24 15.89
CA ARG A 25 -2.33 2.73 15.60
C ARG A 25 -2.07 2.73 14.10
N THR A 26 -2.40 1.64 13.41
CA THR A 26 -2.30 1.52 11.95
C THR A 26 -3.04 2.66 11.25
N LEU A 27 -4.24 3.01 11.71
CA LEU A 27 -5.04 4.11 11.15
C LEU A 27 -4.45 5.50 11.42
N LEU A 28 -3.86 5.73 12.60
CA LEU A 28 -3.13 6.98 12.87
C LEU A 28 -1.97 7.18 11.89
N TRP A 29 -1.20 6.11 11.63
CA TRP A 29 -0.13 6.16 10.63
C TRP A 29 -0.67 6.45 9.24
N ALA A 30 -1.67 5.68 8.80
CA ALA A 30 -2.19 5.77 7.45
C ALA A 30 -2.94 7.08 7.15
N PHE A 31 -3.73 7.60 8.08
CA PHE A 31 -4.63 8.73 7.83
C PHE A 31 -4.15 10.07 8.39
N VAL A 32 -3.14 10.08 9.26
CA VAL A 32 -2.60 11.32 9.85
C VAL A 32 -1.14 11.51 9.49
N LEU A 33 -0.27 10.57 9.85
CA LEU A 33 1.17 10.75 9.72
C LEU A 33 1.64 10.75 8.26
N MET A 34 1.20 9.76 7.47
CA MET A 34 1.57 9.67 6.05
C MET A 34 1.08 10.89 5.23
N PRO A 35 -0.20 11.31 5.34
CA PRO A 35 -0.66 12.52 4.64
C PRO A 35 0.02 13.79 5.12
N ALA A 36 0.27 13.94 6.43
CA ALA A 36 0.96 15.12 6.94
C ALA A 36 2.37 15.26 6.33
N ALA A 37 3.15 14.17 6.31
CA ALA A 37 4.48 14.19 5.69
C ALA A 37 4.42 14.49 4.18
N ALA A 38 3.39 14.00 3.48
CA ALA A 38 3.23 14.23 2.04
C ALA A 38 2.70 15.62 1.68
N LEU A 39 1.79 16.18 2.47
CA LEU A 39 1.05 17.42 2.15
C LEU A 39 1.67 18.68 2.75
N LEU A 40 2.35 18.60 3.90
CA LEU A 40 2.97 19.78 4.51
C LEU A 40 3.97 20.50 3.59
N PRO A 41 4.80 19.82 2.77
CA PRO A 41 5.66 20.49 1.80
C PRO A 41 4.92 21.36 0.76
N TYR A 42 3.66 21.05 0.46
CA TYR A 42 2.85 21.85 -0.48
C TYR A 42 2.44 23.19 0.14
N ALA A 43 2.21 23.24 1.45
CA ALA A 43 1.90 24.47 2.17
C ALA A 43 3.17 25.23 2.59
N MET A 44 4.24 24.51 2.92
CA MET A 44 5.51 25.04 3.43
C MET A 44 6.69 24.38 2.69
N PRO A 45 7.06 24.87 1.49
CA PRO A 45 8.10 24.23 0.67
C PRO A 45 9.47 24.10 1.35
N SER A 46 9.79 24.98 2.30
CA SER A 46 11.02 24.91 3.10
C SER A 46 11.13 23.62 3.92
N LEU A 47 10.00 22.95 4.21
CA LEU A 47 9.98 21.66 4.91
C LEU A 47 10.28 20.47 4.00
N ALA A 48 10.27 20.62 2.67
CA ALA A 48 10.40 19.50 1.73
C ALA A 48 11.66 18.66 1.99
N TRP A 49 12.81 19.29 2.15
CA TRP A 49 14.07 18.58 2.39
C TRP A 49 14.13 17.86 3.73
N TRP A 50 13.46 18.41 4.76
CA TRP A 50 13.39 17.80 6.10
C TRP A 50 12.40 16.64 6.16
N LEU A 51 11.27 16.77 5.45
CA LEU A 51 10.23 15.75 5.42
C LEU A 51 10.48 14.66 4.38
N LEU A 52 11.39 14.85 3.43
CA LEU A 52 11.74 13.82 2.44
C LEU A 52 12.17 12.48 3.08
N PRO A 53 13.17 12.42 3.99
CA PRO A 53 13.54 11.15 4.63
C PRO A 53 12.40 10.53 5.44
N VAL A 54 11.57 11.37 6.09
CA VAL A 54 10.37 10.91 6.82
C VAL A 54 9.35 10.31 5.86
N GLY A 55 9.13 10.95 4.71
CA GLY A 55 8.24 10.49 3.65
C GLY A 55 8.71 9.17 3.04
N LEU A 56 10.02 9.00 2.80
CA LEU A 56 10.60 7.74 2.34
C LEU A 56 10.38 6.61 3.37
N TYR A 57 10.62 6.88 4.65
CA TYR A 57 10.35 5.93 5.73
C TYR A 57 8.86 5.56 5.80
N PHE A 58 7.97 6.55 5.68
CA PHE A 58 6.53 6.31 5.65
C PHE A 58 6.06 5.56 4.40
N GLY A 59 6.68 5.74 3.24
CA GLY A 59 6.44 4.93 2.05
C GLY A 59 6.80 3.46 2.28
N PHE A 60 7.94 3.19 2.94
CA PHE A 60 8.28 1.84 3.39
C PHE A 60 7.23 1.27 4.37
N CYS A 61 6.82 2.06 5.38
CA CYS A 61 5.78 1.66 6.32
C CYS A 61 4.43 1.39 5.63
N ALA A 62 4.09 2.12 4.56
CA ALA A 62 2.89 1.85 3.77
C ALA A 62 2.94 0.45 3.14
N GLY A 63 4.12 -0.03 2.74
CA GLY A 63 4.35 -1.42 2.33
C GLY A 63 4.09 -2.42 3.47
N VAL A 64 4.56 -2.13 4.69
CA VAL A 64 4.31 -2.98 5.87
C VAL A 64 2.82 -3.04 6.22
N LEU A 65 2.12 -1.90 6.18
CA LEU A 65 0.67 -1.83 6.40
C LEU A 65 -0.09 -2.58 5.30
N SER A 66 0.36 -2.48 4.05
CA SER A 66 -0.20 -3.21 2.91
C SER A 66 -0.03 -4.72 3.06
N HIS A 67 1.13 -5.16 3.53
CA HIS A 67 1.40 -6.56 3.85
C HIS A 67 0.44 -7.07 4.94
N ASN A 68 0.31 -6.33 6.06
CA ASN A 68 -0.64 -6.68 7.13
C ASN A 68 -2.09 -6.77 6.60
N GLN A 69 -2.54 -5.75 5.85
CA GLN A 69 -3.89 -5.69 5.28
C GLN A 69 -4.19 -6.87 4.32
N ASN A 70 -3.18 -7.38 3.63
CA ASN A 70 -3.31 -8.54 2.72
C ASN A 70 -3.42 -9.88 3.45
N HIS A 71 -2.90 -9.99 4.68
CA HIS A 71 -3.06 -11.17 5.53
C HIS A 71 -4.30 -11.08 6.43
N THR A 72 -4.50 -9.92 7.04
CA THR A 72 -5.55 -9.66 8.02
C THR A 72 -6.23 -8.33 7.70
N PRO A 73 -7.47 -8.34 7.17
CA PRO A 73 -8.17 -7.09 6.85
C PRO A 73 -8.41 -6.23 8.09
N THR A 74 -8.00 -4.97 8.08
CA THR A 74 -8.16 -4.02 9.21
C THR A 74 -9.63 -3.82 9.60
N PHE A 75 -10.53 -3.71 8.62
CA PHE A 75 -11.95 -3.47 8.88
C PHE A 75 -12.76 -4.78 8.84
N ARG A 76 -13.89 -4.84 9.57
CA ARG A 76 -14.87 -5.93 9.35
C ARG A 76 -15.56 -5.80 8.00
N ASN A 77 -15.84 -4.57 7.56
CA ASN A 77 -16.52 -4.28 6.30
C ASN A 77 -15.59 -4.44 5.08
N ARG A 78 -16.03 -5.18 4.06
CA ARG A 78 -15.24 -5.46 2.84
C ARG A 78 -14.99 -4.23 1.97
N SER A 79 -15.97 -3.32 1.87
CA SER A 79 -15.84 -2.09 1.09
C SER A 79 -14.84 -1.14 1.74
N ALA A 80 -14.90 -0.98 3.07
CA ALA A 80 -13.91 -0.21 3.83
C ALA A 80 -12.48 -0.72 3.60
N ASN A 81 -12.27 -2.05 3.62
CA ASN A 81 -10.97 -2.63 3.28
C ASN A 81 -10.54 -2.40 1.83
N THR A 82 -11.50 -2.31 0.89
CA THR A 82 -11.20 -2.03 -0.51
C THR A 82 -10.74 -0.58 -0.69
N VAL A 83 -11.40 0.38 -0.02
CA VAL A 83 -11.00 1.79 0.00
C VAL A 83 -9.64 1.94 0.69
N TYR A 84 -9.45 1.27 1.84
CA TYR A 84 -8.19 1.32 2.58
C TYR A 84 -7.02 0.73 1.79
N ALA A 85 -7.23 -0.37 1.05
CA ALA A 85 -6.21 -0.93 0.16
C ALA A 85 -5.82 0.06 -0.97
N ALA A 86 -6.80 0.78 -1.53
CA ALA A 86 -6.52 1.82 -2.52
C ALA A 86 -5.75 3.01 -1.90
N TRP A 87 -6.14 3.45 -0.70
CA TRP A 87 -5.44 4.47 0.07
C TRP A 87 -3.97 4.10 0.33
N LEU A 88 -3.73 2.88 0.84
CA LEU A 88 -2.37 2.40 1.06
C LEU A 88 -1.58 2.28 -0.24
N SER A 89 -2.23 1.93 -1.36
CA SER A 89 -1.57 1.86 -2.67
C SER A 89 -0.94 3.20 -3.06
N PHE A 90 -1.62 4.31 -2.76
CA PHE A 90 -1.09 5.66 -3.02
C PHE A 90 0.24 5.89 -2.29
N PHE A 91 0.29 5.68 -0.97
CA PHE A 91 1.52 5.91 -0.19
C PHE A 91 2.61 4.84 -0.41
N TYR A 92 2.20 3.62 -0.74
CA TYR A 92 3.13 2.54 -1.09
C TYR A 92 3.76 2.75 -2.49
N GLY A 93 3.13 3.56 -3.35
CA GLY A 93 3.59 3.81 -4.72
C GLY A 93 3.32 2.68 -5.71
N TYR A 94 2.61 1.62 -5.28
CA TYR A 94 2.21 0.51 -6.14
C TYR A 94 0.86 -0.08 -5.68
N PRO A 95 0.03 -0.61 -6.59
CA PRO A 95 -1.20 -1.30 -6.21
C PRO A 95 -0.98 -2.47 -5.24
N THR A 96 -1.63 -2.41 -4.07
CA THR A 96 -1.58 -3.46 -3.03
C THR A 96 -2.03 -4.84 -3.49
N PHE A 97 -2.82 -4.97 -4.57
CA PHE A 97 -3.18 -6.29 -5.10
C PHE A 97 -1.95 -7.10 -5.52
N GLY A 98 -0.82 -6.46 -5.86
CA GLY A 98 0.41 -7.14 -6.27
C GLY A 98 0.92 -8.14 -5.24
N TRP A 99 0.67 -7.89 -3.95
CA TRP A 99 0.98 -8.82 -2.86
C TRP A 99 0.24 -10.16 -3.00
N ILE A 100 -0.92 -10.22 -3.66
CA ILE A 100 -1.67 -11.47 -3.82
C ILE A 100 -0.89 -12.48 -4.68
N PRO A 101 -0.58 -12.20 -5.96
CA PRO A 101 0.13 -13.15 -6.80
C PRO A 101 1.60 -13.34 -6.42
N THR A 102 2.28 -12.30 -5.90
CA THR A 102 3.73 -12.37 -5.65
C THR A 102 4.06 -12.85 -4.24
N HIS A 103 3.32 -12.40 -3.25
CA HIS A 103 3.63 -12.72 -1.86
C HIS A 103 2.77 -13.87 -1.34
N ASN A 104 1.45 -13.79 -1.43
CA ASN A 104 0.56 -14.81 -0.87
C ASN A 104 0.63 -16.12 -1.65
N VAL A 105 0.60 -16.05 -2.98
CA VAL A 105 0.54 -17.24 -3.84
C VAL A 105 1.92 -17.79 -4.20
N ASN A 106 2.95 -16.93 -4.25
CA ASN A 106 4.31 -17.34 -4.62
C ASN A 106 5.27 -17.36 -3.41
N HIS A 107 5.57 -16.22 -2.78
CA HIS A 107 6.55 -16.18 -1.68
C HIS A 107 6.21 -17.11 -0.51
N HIS A 108 4.99 -17.09 0.02
CA HIS A 108 4.60 -17.98 1.14
C HIS A 108 4.60 -19.46 0.76
N LYS A 109 4.54 -19.78 -0.53
CA LYS A 109 4.62 -21.16 -1.02
C LYS A 109 6.07 -21.66 -1.06
N PHE A 110 7.01 -20.83 -1.51
CA PHE A 110 8.38 -21.24 -1.77
C PHE A 110 9.39 -20.75 -0.71
N VAL A 111 9.07 -19.70 0.04
CA VAL A 111 9.80 -19.19 1.20
C VAL A 111 11.31 -19.06 0.94
N ASN A 112 11.66 -18.24 -0.05
CA ASN A 112 13.04 -18.01 -0.47
C ASN A 112 13.79 -19.27 -0.98
N ALA A 113 13.05 -20.28 -1.44
CA ALA A 113 13.57 -21.48 -2.12
C ALA A 113 13.37 -21.39 -3.65
N PRO A 114 13.91 -22.34 -4.45
CA PRO A 114 13.68 -22.38 -5.89
C PRO A 114 12.19 -22.33 -6.24
N GLY A 115 11.81 -21.41 -7.13
CA GLY A 115 10.41 -21.12 -7.48
C GLY A 115 9.87 -19.82 -6.88
N ASP A 116 10.52 -19.26 -5.85
CA ASP A 116 10.18 -17.94 -5.31
C ASP A 116 10.63 -16.84 -6.31
N ASP A 117 9.68 -16.02 -6.75
CA ASP A 117 9.94 -14.91 -7.65
C ASP A 117 10.66 -13.75 -6.94
N THR A 118 10.60 -13.72 -5.61
CA THR A 118 11.31 -12.79 -4.72
C THR A 118 12.56 -13.38 -4.08
N ILE A 119 13.09 -14.49 -4.61
CA ILE A 119 14.27 -15.14 -4.03
C ILE A 119 15.47 -14.17 -3.90
N THR A 120 16.02 -14.04 -2.69
CA THR A 120 17.03 -13.03 -2.35
C THR A 120 18.42 -13.38 -2.86
N TRP A 121 18.65 -14.65 -3.18
CA TRP A 121 19.94 -15.16 -3.61
C TRP A 121 20.02 -15.50 -5.09
N ARG A 122 19.08 -15.00 -5.92
CA ARG A 122 18.89 -15.40 -7.32
C ARG A 122 20.18 -15.51 -8.15
N TYR A 123 21.05 -14.51 -8.06
CA TYR A 123 22.33 -14.51 -8.78
C TYR A 123 23.53 -14.71 -7.86
N SER A 124 23.39 -14.48 -6.55
CA SER A 124 24.47 -14.60 -5.60
C SER A 124 23.93 -14.68 -4.17
N ARG A 125 24.55 -15.54 -3.34
CA ARG A 125 24.27 -15.67 -1.90
C ARG A 125 25.07 -14.70 -1.04
N ARG A 126 25.90 -13.84 -1.64
CA ARG A 126 26.75 -12.90 -0.91
C ARG A 126 25.92 -11.74 -0.37
N ASN A 127 26.25 -11.25 0.82
CA ASN A 127 25.70 -10.02 1.35
C ASN A 127 26.62 -8.87 0.99
N ASN A 128 26.40 -8.25 -0.18
CA ASN A 128 27.20 -7.13 -0.67
C ASN A 128 26.31 -6.03 -1.25
N TRP A 129 26.91 -4.86 -1.48
CA TRP A 129 26.22 -3.69 -2.00
C TRP A 129 25.58 -3.96 -3.35
N THR A 130 26.28 -4.58 -4.30
CA THR A 130 25.74 -4.86 -5.64
C THR A 130 24.45 -5.66 -5.57
N ASN A 131 24.41 -6.71 -4.74
CA ASN A 131 23.21 -7.52 -4.55
C ASN A 131 22.08 -6.70 -3.90
N ALA A 132 22.37 -5.92 -2.86
CA ALA A 132 21.37 -5.07 -2.20
C ALA A 132 20.75 -4.02 -3.16
N TRP A 133 21.60 -3.32 -3.93
CA TRP A 133 21.17 -2.28 -4.86
C TRP A 133 20.40 -2.83 -6.07
N THR A 134 20.79 -3.99 -6.59
CA THR A 134 20.13 -4.59 -7.77
C THR A 134 18.88 -5.40 -7.41
N TYR A 135 18.73 -5.84 -6.15
CA TYR A 135 17.66 -6.72 -5.72
C TYR A 135 16.27 -6.17 -6.06
N PHE A 136 16.04 -4.87 -5.87
CA PHE A 136 14.75 -4.25 -6.20
C PHE A 136 14.37 -4.45 -7.69
N PHE A 137 15.30 -4.17 -8.61
CA PHE A 137 15.04 -4.30 -10.06
C PHE A 137 14.84 -5.76 -10.46
N ILE A 138 15.70 -6.64 -9.95
CA ILE A 138 15.64 -8.08 -10.24
C ILE A 138 14.33 -8.65 -9.72
N SER A 139 14.02 -8.44 -8.44
CA SER A 139 12.79 -8.93 -7.81
C SER A 139 11.55 -8.42 -8.54
N THR A 140 11.53 -7.15 -8.95
CA THR A 140 10.41 -6.57 -9.72
C THR A 140 10.24 -7.23 -11.08
N TYR A 141 11.33 -7.48 -11.81
CA TYR A 141 11.29 -8.15 -13.10
C TYR A 141 10.67 -9.55 -12.99
N TRP A 142 11.11 -10.35 -12.03
CA TRP A 142 10.61 -11.72 -11.86
C TRP A 142 9.17 -11.80 -11.33
N GLN A 143 8.76 -10.82 -10.51
CA GLN A 143 7.37 -10.69 -10.06
C GLN A 143 6.39 -10.26 -11.17
N SER A 144 6.88 -9.69 -12.27
CA SER A 144 6.02 -9.17 -13.34
C SER A 144 5.17 -10.25 -14.01
N GLY A 145 5.71 -11.46 -14.20
CA GLY A 145 4.99 -12.59 -14.81
C GLY A 145 3.74 -13.02 -14.02
N PRO A 146 3.88 -13.36 -12.72
CA PRO A 146 2.74 -13.64 -11.84
C PRO A 146 1.70 -12.51 -11.82
N ILE A 147 2.14 -11.25 -11.76
CA ILE A 147 1.25 -10.09 -11.76
C ILE A 147 0.44 -10.03 -13.06
N GLN A 148 1.10 -10.12 -14.22
CA GLN A 148 0.44 -10.08 -15.52
C GLN A 148 -0.59 -11.22 -15.68
N ARG A 149 -0.22 -12.45 -15.28
CA ARG A 149 -1.15 -13.59 -15.28
C ARG A 149 -2.35 -13.33 -14.39
N PHE A 150 -2.14 -12.82 -13.18
CA PHE A 150 -3.22 -12.50 -12.25
C PHE A 150 -4.19 -11.44 -12.80
N ILE A 151 -3.65 -10.39 -13.44
CA ILE A 151 -4.47 -9.35 -14.09
C ILE A 151 -5.26 -9.93 -15.28
N SER A 152 -4.63 -10.73 -16.12
CA SER A 152 -5.27 -11.38 -17.27
C SER A 152 -6.43 -12.28 -16.81
N ASP A 153 -6.19 -13.09 -15.78
CA ASP A 153 -7.18 -13.96 -15.18
C ASP A 153 -8.35 -13.17 -14.57
N ALA A 154 -8.05 -12.08 -13.87
CA ALA A 154 -9.05 -11.18 -13.33
C ALA A 154 -9.94 -10.61 -14.45
N ARG A 155 -9.32 -10.14 -15.55
CA ARG A 155 -10.01 -9.55 -16.70
C ARG A 155 -10.94 -10.58 -17.36
N ALA A 156 -10.46 -11.80 -17.56
CA ALA A 156 -11.21 -12.85 -18.24
C ALA A 156 -12.35 -13.41 -17.39
N ARG A 157 -12.13 -13.60 -16.09
CA ARG A 157 -13.00 -14.45 -15.25
C ARG A 157 -13.61 -13.76 -14.04
N LYS A 158 -13.07 -12.62 -13.59
CA LYS A 158 -13.49 -11.94 -12.35
C LYS A 158 -13.53 -10.42 -12.51
N ARG A 159 -14.54 -9.92 -13.25
CA ARG A 159 -14.69 -8.48 -13.59
C ARG A 159 -14.62 -7.55 -12.36
N ASP A 160 -15.18 -7.94 -11.23
CA ASP A 160 -15.11 -7.16 -9.98
C ASP A 160 -13.68 -7.00 -9.46
N MET A 161 -12.90 -8.07 -9.51
CA MET A 161 -11.49 -8.04 -9.12
C MET A 161 -10.69 -7.18 -10.10
N PHE A 162 -10.96 -7.32 -11.39
CA PHE A 162 -10.33 -6.49 -12.42
C PHE A 162 -10.63 -4.99 -12.23
N ARG A 163 -11.88 -4.63 -11.93
CA ARG A 163 -12.26 -3.24 -11.61
C ARG A 163 -11.51 -2.70 -10.40
N ARG A 164 -11.30 -3.52 -9.36
CA ARG A 164 -10.50 -3.13 -8.18
C ARG A 164 -9.03 -2.94 -8.52
N ILE A 165 -8.45 -3.82 -9.35
CA ILE A 165 -7.07 -3.68 -9.85
C ILE A 165 -6.91 -2.36 -10.61
N VAL A 166 -7.79 -2.10 -11.58
CA VAL A 166 -7.78 -0.84 -12.35
C VAL A 166 -7.96 0.36 -11.43
N GLY A 167 -8.87 0.29 -10.47
CA GLY A 167 -9.07 1.35 -9.47
C GLY A 167 -7.82 1.65 -8.66
N GLN A 168 -7.08 0.63 -8.23
CA GLN A 168 -5.80 0.85 -7.53
C GLN A 168 -4.75 1.50 -8.43
N TYR A 169 -4.60 1.06 -9.69
CA TYR A 169 -3.71 1.74 -10.65
C TYR A 169 -4.12 3.21 -10.88
N ALA A 170 -5.42 3.47 -11.01
CA ALA A 170 -5.93 4.82 -11.19
C ALA A 170 -5.63 5.72 -9.97
N VAL A 171 -5.77 5.18 -8.76
CA VAL A 171 -5.41 5.90 -7.52
C VAL A 171 -3.91 6.18 -7.45
N VAL A 172 -3.06 5.21 -7.77
CA VAL A 172 -1.61 5.41 -7.76
C VAL A 172 -1.20 6.42 -8.83
N ILE A 173 -1.45 6.12 -10.10
CA ILE A 173 -0.97 6.95 -11.22
C ILE A 173 -1.68 8.30 -11.22
N GLY A 174 -3.01 8.29 -11.20
CA GLY A 174 -3.81 9.51 -11.22
C GLY A 174 -3.58 10.36 -9.98
N GLY A 175 -3.43 9.76 -8.80
CA GLY A 175 -3.11 10.47 -7.57
C GLY A 175 -1.75 11.17 -7.64
N HIS A 176 -0.69 10.48 -8.07
CA HIS A 176 0.64 11.09 -8.17
C HIS A 176 0.70 12.17 -9.25
N VAL A 177 0.04 11.97 -10.40
CA VAL A 177 -0.09 12.99 -11.44
C VAL A 177 -0.84 14.22 -10.90
N ALA A 178 -1.94 14.01 -10.17
CA ALA A 178 -2.69 15.11 -9.55
C ALA A 178 -1.86 15.87 -8.50
N MET A 179 -1.09 15.16 -7.67
CA MET A 179 -0.19 15.80 -6.70
C MET A 179 0.92 16.59 -7.39
N LEU A 180 1.54 16.04 -8.45
CA LEU A 180 2.55 16.76 -9.24
C LEU A 180 1.94 18.02 -9.86
N ALA A 181 0.77 17.90 -10.49
CA ALA A 181 0.05 19.03 -11.08
C ALA A 181 -0.31 20.09 -10.04
N LEU A 182 -0.74 19.68 -8.83
CA LEU A 182 -0.97 20.58 -7.72
C LEU A 182 0.31 21.31 -7.29
N GLY A 183 1.45 20.60 -7.25
CA GLY A 183 2.73 21.19 -6.91
C GLY A 183 3.15 22.26 -7.91
N ILE A 184 3.02 21.96 -9.20
CA ILE A 184 3.28 22.90 -10.30
C ILE A 184 2.32 24.09 -10.23
N HIS A 185 1.04 23.85 -9.96
CA HIS A 185 0.04 24.91 -9.85
C HIS A 185 0.35 25.88 -8.71
N LEU A 186 0.76 25.36 -7.54
CA LEU A 186 1.04 26.17 -6.36
C LEU A 186 2.40 26.90 -6.42
N HIS A 187 3.42 26.28 -7.01
CA HIS A 187 4.81 26.74 -6.88
C HIS A 187 5.53 27.00 -8.21
N GLY A 188 4.87 26.74 -9.34
CA GLY A 188 5.44 26.82 -10.69
C GLY A 188 6.36 25.65 -11.04
N VAL A 189 6.86 25.65 -12.28
CA VAL A 189 7.99 24.82 -12.70
C VAL A 189 9.25 25.69 -12.57
N LYS A 190 10.24 25.23 -11.82
CA LYS A 190 11.55 25.89 -11.72
C LYS A 190 12.60 25.09 -12.46
#